data_AF-A0A5N8YCG7-F1
#
_entry.id   AF-A0A5N8YCG7-F1
#
_cell.length_a   1.000
_cell.length_b   1.000
_cell.length_c   1.000
_cell.angle_alpha   90.00
_cell.angle_beta   90.00
_cell.angle_gamma   90.00
#
_symmetry.space_group_name_H-M   'P 1'
#
loop_
_entity.id
_entity.type
_entity.pdbx_description
1 polymer ?
#
loop_
_entity_poly.entity_id
_entity_poly.type
_entity_poly.pdbx_seq_one_letter_code
_entity_poly.pdbx_strand_id
1 'polypeptide(L)'
;EHGAAREVLEETGLQVDIISLIGIFSEGGHPVVLAAFEGCSIGGEAEAGPEVSDLSFFSLDALPALAFPRDIEILNAWRILRDSGGSGRH
;
A
#
# COMPACT_ATOMS: atom_id res chain seq x y z
N GLU A 1 -0.10 12.29 -6.26
CA GLU A 1 -0.85 11.92 -5.04
C GLU A 1 -2.33 11.68 -5.30
N HIS A 2 -3.06 12.61 -5.95
CA HIS A 2 -4.49 12.40 -6.29
C HIS A 2 -4.81 11.11 -7.09
N GLY A 3 -3.87 10.59 -7.89
CA GLY A 3 -4.06 9.35 -8.64
C GLY A 3 -4.23 8.10 -7.77
N ALA A 4 -3.38 7.94 -6.75
CA ALA A 4 -3.37 6.74 -5.90
C ALA A 4 -4.65 6.63 -5.04
N ALA A 5 -5.10 7.73 -4.44
CA ALA A 5 -6.34 7.73 -3.66
C ALA A 5 -7.58 7.47 -4.54
N ARG A 6 -7.59 7.97 -5.77
CA ARG A 6 -8.67 7.72 -6.75
C ARG A 6 -8.70 6.25 -7.17
N GLU A 7 -7.55 5.65 -7.46
CA GLU A 7 -7.45 4.23 -7.84
C GLU A 7 -7.90 3.31 -6.71
N VAL A 8 -7.47 3.55 -5.47
CA VAL A 8 -7.92 2.77 -4.30
C VAL A 8 -9.44 2.82 -4.14
N LEU A 9 -10.06 3.98 -4.34
CA LEU A 9 -11.52 4.09 -4.29
C LEU A 9 -12.21 3.29 -5.41
N GLU A 10 -11.72 3.38 -6.64
CA GLU A 10 -12.28 2.69 -7.81
C GLU A 10 -12.18 1.16 -7.71
N GLU A 11 -11.08 0.65 -7.12
CA GLU A 11 -10.82 -0.79 -7.03
C GLU A 11 -11.33 -1.45 -5.75
N THR A 12 -11.43 -0.70 -4.64
CA THR A 12 -11.72 -1.29 -3.31
C THR A 12 -12.88 -0.65 -2.56
N GLY A 13 -13.46 0.44 -3.08
CA GLY A 13 -14.50 1.22 -2.37
C GLY A 13 -13.98 2.02 -1.18
N LEU A 14 -12.69 1.90 -0.83
CA LEU A 14 -12.09 2.57 0.32
C LEU A 14 -11.67 4.01 -0.01
N GLN A 15 -11.96 4.91 0.92
CA GLN A 15 -11.43 6.27 0.89
C GLN A 15 -10.18 6.31 1.76
N VAL A 16 -9.07 6.72 1.16
CA VAL A 16 -7.77 6.79 1.83
C VAL A 16 -7.17 8.18 1.77
N ASP A 17 -6.58 8.61 2.88
CA ASP A 17 -5.66 9.74 2.90
C ASP A 17 -4.24 9.21 2.69
N ILE A 18 -3.50 9.83 1.76
CA ILE A 18 -2.08 9.54 1.55
C ILE A 18 -1.26 10.24 2.63
N ILE A 19 -0.57 9.45 3.46
CA ILE A 19 0.22 9.96 4.60
C ILE A 19 1.63 10.32 4.16
N SER A 20 2.33 9.38 3.51
CA SER A 20 3.74 9.55 3.17
C SER A 20 4.15 8.68 1.98
N LEU A 21 5.19 9.12 1.26
CA LEU A 21 5.87 8.28 0.27
C LEU A 21 6.78 7.29 0.99
N ILE A 22 6.55 5.98 0.80
CA ILE A 22 7.41 4.91 1.33
C ILE A 22 8.70 4.84 0.49
N GLY A 23 8.55 4.91 -0.83
CA GLY A 23 9.69 4.88 -1.74
C GLY A 23 9.31 4.69 -3.21
N ILE A 24 10.33 4.77 -4.06
CA ILE A 24 10.25 4.46 -5.48
C ILE A 24 11.02 3.16 -5.73
N PHE A 25 10.36 2.21 -6.36
CA PHE A 25 10.89 0.87 -6.60
C PHE A 25 10.89 0.57 -8.08
N SER A 26 11.94 -0.07 -8.55
CA SER A 26 12.10 -0.47 -9.95
C SER A 26 12.93 -1.74 -10.00
N GLU A 27 12.63 -2.62 -10.94
CA GLU A 27 13.33 -3.89 -11.10
C GLU A 27 14.10 -3.90 -12.42
N GLY A 28 15.36 -4.37 -12.39
CA GLY A 28 16.18 -4.47 -13.59
C GLY A 28 15.52 -5.39 -14.63
N GLY A 29 15.33 -4.88 -15.85
CA GLY A 29 14.64 -5.62 -16.92
C GLY A 29 13.13 -5.40 -16.98
N HIS A 30 12.55 -4.64 -16.05
CA HIS A 30 11.14 -4.24 -16.08
C HIS A 30 11.04 -2.71 -16.25
N PRO A 31 10.33 -2.19 -17.26
CA PRO A 31 10.24 -0.75 -17.51
C PRO A 31 9.34 -0.02 -16.49
N VAL A 32 8.70 -0.75 -15.58
CA VAL A 32 7.73 -0.21 -14.63
C VAL A 32 8.44 0.30 -13.38
N VAL A 33 8.28 1.59 -13.11
CA VAL A 33 8.65 2.25 -11.86
C VAL A 33 7.41 2.37 -10.99
N LEU A 34 7.47 1.83 -9.77
CA LEU A 34 6.37 1.82 -8.82
C LEU A 34 6.64 2.82 -7.70
N ALA A 35 5.71 3.76 -7.49
CA ALA A 35 5.71 4.64 -6.32
C ALA A 35 4.78 4.07 -5.25
N ALA A 36 5.31 3.70 -4.10
CA ALA A 36 4.53 3.14 -3.00
C ALA A 36 4.29 4.20 -1.91
N PHE A 37 3.04 4.29 -1.45
CA PHE A 37 2.62 5.27 -0.45
C PHE A 37 2.00 4.58 0.76
N GLU A 38 2.21 5.16 1.95
CA GLU A 38 1.43 4.82 3.13
C GLU A 38 0.10 5.57 3.07
N GLY A 39 -1.01 4.84 3.14
CA GLY A 39 -2.35 5.41 3.22
C GLY A 39 -3.05 5.04 4.52
N CYS A 40 -3.95 5.89 4.99
CA CYS A 40 -4.86 5.59 6.08
C CYS A 40 -6.29 5.56 5.56
N SER A 41 -7.03 4.48 5.86
CA SER A 41 -8.46 4.43 5.59
C SER A 41 -9.19 5.46 6.44
N ILE A 42 -9.88 6.39 5.81
CA ILE A 42 -10.69 7.43 6.46
C ILE A 42 -12.20 7.17 6.33
N GLY A 43 -12.60 6.17 5.55
CA GLY A 43 -13.98 5.78 5.35
C GLY A 43 -14.17 4.91 4.12
N GLY A 44 -15.42 4.75 3.70
CA GLY A 44 -15.81 3.80 2.65
C GLY A 44 -16.10 2.40 3.21
N GLU A 45 -16.60 1.55 2.33
CA GLU A 45 -16.83 0.14 2.62
C GLU A 45 -15.97 -0.69 1.67
N ALA A 46 -15.29 -1.70 2.20
CA ALA A 46 -14.44 -2.57 1.40
C ALA A 46 -15.32 -3.41 0.47
N GLU A 47 -15.30 -3.06 -0.82
CA GLU A 47 -16.03 -3.75 -1.87
C GLU A 47 -15.08 -3.98 -3.04
N ALA A 48 -14.99 -5.21 -3.52
CA ALA A 48 -14.17 -5.53 -4.68
C ALA A 48 -14.73 -4.82 -5.93
N GLY A 49 -13.91 -3.97 -6.54
CA GLY A 49 -14.24 -3.34 -7.82
C GLY A 49 -14.35 -4.38 -8.95
N PRO A 50 -14.79 -3.95 -10.16
CA PRO A 50 -15.07 -4.87 -11.26
C PRO A 50 -13.86 -5.66 -11.77
N GLU A 51 -12.63 -5.20 -11.49
CA GLU A 51 -11.38 -5.86 -11.84
C GLU A 51 -10.77 -6.67 -10.68
N VAL A 52 -11.39 -6.63 -9.49
CA VAL A 52 -10.93 -7.29 -8.28
C VAL A 52 -11.78 -8.54 -8.04
N SER A 53 -11.12 -9.70 -7.97
CA SER A 53 -11.80 -10.99 -7.79
C SER A 53 -12.18 -11.30 -6.33
N ASP A 54 -11.41 -10.77 -5.38
CA ASP A 54 -11.66 -10.89 -3.94
C ASP A 54 -10.95 -9.76 -3.19
N LEU A 55 -11.53 -9.31 -2.07
CA LEU A 55 -10.99 -8.24 -1.23
C LEU A 55 -11.12 -8.62 0.24
N SER A 56 -10.01 -8.56 0.98
CA SER A 56 -9.97 -8.86 2.40
C SER A 56 -8.85 -8.10 3.10
N PHE A 57 -9.05 -7.84 4.39
CA PHE A 57 -8.03 -7.24 5.25
C PHE A 57 -7.16 -8.33 5.87
N PHE A 58 -5.85 -8.14 5.80
CA PHE A 58 -4.87 -9.06 6.38
C PHE A 58 -4.01 -8.36 7.41
N SER A 59 -3.73 -9.05 8.51
CA SER A 59 -2.67 -8.62 9.42
C SER A 59 -1.31 -8.81 8.75
N LEU A 60 -0.34 -7.96 9.11
CA LEU A 60 1.04 -8.05 8.62
C LEU A 60 1.73 -9.38 8.98
N ASP A 61 1.26 -10.07 10.02
CA ASP A 61 1.77 -11.38 10.44
C ASP A 61 1.02 -12.55 9.78
N ALA A 62 -0.01 -12.26 8.98
CA ALA A 62 -0.89 -13.23 8.34
C ALA A 62 -1.19 -12.83 6.88
N LEU A 63 -0.18 -12.31 6.18
CA LEU A 63 -0.31 -11.96 4.77
C LEU A 63 -0.40 -13.22 3.89
N PRO A 64 -1.22 -13.21 2.83
CA PRO A 64 -1.20 -14.26 1.83
C PRO A 64 0.12 -14.25 1.04
N ALA A 65 0.33 -15.25 0.19
CA ALA A 65 1.44 -15.24 -0.74
C ALA A 65 1.35 -14.00 -1.65
N LEU A 66 2.37 -13.15 -1.61
CA LEU A 66 2.42 -11.94 -2.43
C LEU A 66 2.81 -12.29 -3.87
N ALA A 67 2.21 -11.57 -4.82
CA ALA A 67 2.37 -11.86 -6.24
C ALA A 67 3.78 -11.51 -6.75
N PHE A 68 4.41 -10.48 -6.18
CA PHE A 68 5.72 -10.00 -6.63
C PHE A 68 6.74 -9.95 -5.49
N PRO A 69 8.02 -10.32 -5.73
CA PRO A 69 9.08 -10.22 -4.73
C PRO A 69 9.25 -8.79 -4.16
N ARG A 70 9.05 -7.76 -4.99
CA ARG A 70 9.13 -6.36 -4.59
C ARG A 70 8.08 -5.95 -3.56
N ASP A 71 6.95 -6.64 -3.46
CA ASP A 71 5.94 -6.35 -2.43
C ASP A 71 6.53 -6.54 -1.02
N ILE A 72 7.42 -7.53 -0.85
CA ILE A 72 8.16 -7.76 0.39
C ILE A 72 9.13 -6.60 0.67
N GLU A 73 9.78 -6.06 -0.36
CA GLU A 73 10.70 -4.91 -0.22
C GLU A 73 9.95 -3.66 0.26
N ILE A 74 8.76 -3.41 -0.31
CA ILE A 74 7.89 -2.29 0.09
C ILE A 74 7.47 -2.44 1.55
N LEU A 75 7.03 -3.62 1.97
CA LEU A 75 6.62 -3.88 3.36
C LEU A 75 7.77 -3.68 4.35
N ASN A 76 8.98 -4.14 4.01
CA ASN A 76 10.16 -3.94 4.83
C ASN A 76 10.54 -2.46 4.92
N ALA A 77 10.51 -1.72 3.81
CA ALA A 77 10.77 -0.29 3.79
C ALA A 77 9.76 0.49 4.66
N TRP A 78 8.47 0.13 4.56
CA TRP A 78 7.42 0.72 5.38
C TRP A 78 7.63 0.45 6.88
N ARG A 79 8.00 -0.77 7.27
CA ARG A 79 8.33 -1.10 8.67
C ARG A 79 9.48 -0.24 9.21
N ILE A 80 10.58 -0.14 8.46
CA ILE A 80 11.73 0.70 8.83
C ILE A 80 11.33 2.17 8.98
N LEU A 81 10.51 2.68 8.07
CA LEU A 81 10.03 4.07 8.11
C LEU A 81 9.20 4.34 9.38
N ARG A 82 8.36 3.40 9.80
CA ARG A 82 7.55 3.51 11.03
C ARG A 82 8.38 3.37 12.30
N ASP A 83 9.34 2.47 12.32
CA ASP A 83 10.25 2.29 13.45
C ASP A 83 11.15 3.52 13.64
N SER A 84 11.59 4.13 12.53
CA SER A 84 12.40 5.35 12.54
C SER A 84 11.59 6.60 12.94
N GLY A 85 10.29 6.64 12.61
CA GLY A 85 9.36 7.70 13.01
C GLY A 85 8.83 7.58 14.45
N GLY A 86 9.00 6.42 15.10
CA GLY A 86 8.49 6.12 16.44
C GLY A 86 9.27 6.74 17.61
N SER A 87 10.44 7.36 17.37
CA SER A 87 11.27 7.95 18.44
C SER A 87 10.82 9.34 18.94
N GLY A 88 9.60 9.79 18.60
CA GLY A 88 9.14 11.17 18.81
C GLY A 88 7.80 11.36 19.50
N ARG A 89 7.30 10.39 20.29
CA ARG A 89 6.10 10.59 21.13
C ARG A 89 6.26 9.91 22.49
N HIS A 90 6.82 10.67 23.45
CA HIS A 90 6.62 10.51 24.88
C HIS A 90 6.08 11.82 25.44
#